data_AF-A0A9P4WFS3-F1
#
_entry.id   AF-A0A9P4WFS3-F1
#
_cell.length_a   1.000
_cell.length_b   1.000
_cell.length_c   1.000
_cell.angle_alpha   90.00
_cell.angle_beta   90.00
_cell.angle_gamma   90.00
#
_symmetry.space_group_name_H-M   'P 1'
#
loop_
_entity.id
_entity.type
_entity.pdbx_description
1 polymer ?
#
loop_
_entity_poly.entity_id
_entity_poly.type
_entity_poly.pdbx_seq_one_letter_code
_entity_poly.pdbx_strand_id
1 'polypeptide(L)'
;MDQITPKDSSEMPKRVFMFQHEFNKLLVTDVIDDPYFHRLKGRSQDLDCLLTDVFGMASATEPEGMSEVFPDNYPYHLVQALVGTALKSWVFQSDFRTHHFAQTEVRMRSHVILGLIWDPDKLYDFDRACHESIIRDPLFSKEGVKGTVEQLENRFATTFQSVFKSKTGREKLDSSLRSVIHAAVMLRAEMLVDEKSYKLLWPQAGSQFSRDEMETSRDICSTTPGIVTMPLCPGFKAIPKKEATIDYAGLTMAATSNPEATCVARALVC
;
A
#
# COMPACT_ATOMS: atom_id res chain seq x y z
N MET A 1 -12.03 -0.44 39.45
CA MET A 1 -11.81 -1.41 38.35
C MET A 1 -12.75 -0.99 37.25
N ASP A 2 -12.28 -0.08 36.40
CA ASP A 2 -13.10 0.45 35.31
C ASP A 2 -13.13 -0.58 34.18
N GLN A 3 -14.33 -1.03 33.85
CA GLN A 3 -14.59 -1.92 32.73
C GLN A 3 -14.31 -1.13 31.45
N ILE A 4 -13.20 -1.45 30.78
CA ILE A 4 -12.94 -1.03 29.41
C ILE A 4 -13.97 -1.77 28.56
N THR A 5 -15.03 -1.06 28.15
CA THR A 5 -15.97 -1.58 27.16
C THR A 5 -15.23 -1.81 25.83
N PRO A 6 -15.38 -2.98 25.19
CA PRO A 6 -14.82 -3.22 23.87
C PRO A 6 -15.54 -2.29 22.90
N LYS A 7 -14.82 -1.28 22.39
CA LYS A 7 -15.34 -0.34 21.39
C LYS A 7 -15.64 -1.11 20.10
N ASP A 8 -16.77 -0.77 19.49
CA ASP A 8 -17.36 -1.39 18.30
C ASP A 8 -16.36 -1.92 17.26
N SER A 9 -16.68 -3.13 16.79
CA SER A 9 -15.98 -3.86 15.75
C SER A 9 -15.76 -3.02 14.47
N SER A 10 -14.46 -2.86 14.16
CA SER A 10 -13.78 -2.36 12.95
C SER A 10 -14.10 -0.95 12.45
N GLU A 11 -13.32 0.04 12.88
CA GLU A 11 -13.11 1.31 12.16
C GLU A 11 -12.33 1.13 10.85
N MET A 12 -11.68 -0.03 10.67
CA MET A 12 -10.84 -0.36 9.51
C MET A 12 -11.57 -0.22 8.15
N PRO A 13 -12.79 -0.74 7.94
CA PRO A 13 -13.50 -0.57 6.66
C PRO A 13 -13.74 0.90 6.32
N LYS A 14 -13.94 1.77 7.32
CA LYS A 14 -14.09 3.21 7.10
C LYS A 14 -12.77 3.83 6.63
N ARG A 15 -11.64 3.42 7.21
CA ARG A 15 -10.31 3.93 6.88
C ARG A 15 -9.81 3.47 5.52
N VAL A 16 -10.07 2.21 5.19
CA VAL A 16 -9.88 1.66 3.85
C VAL A 16 -10.70 2.46 2.83
N PHE A 17 -11.98 2.72 3.12
CA PHE A 17 -12.83 3.54 2.25
C PHE A 17 -12.30 4.98 2.11
N MET A 18 -11.86 5.61 3.20
CA MET A 18 -11.23 6.94 3.17
C MET A 18 -9.98 6.94 2.30
N PHE A 19 -9.10 5.94 2.45
CA PHE A 19 -7.90 5.81 1.62
C PHE A 19 -8.27 5.69 0.13
N GLN A 20 -9.20 4.81 -0.23
CA GLN A 20 -9.64 4.64 -1.61
C GLN A 20 -10.28 5.92 -2.16
N HIS A 21 -11.09 6.61 -1.34
CA HIS A 21 -11.71 7.86 -1.71
C HIS A 21 -10.68 8.97 -1.95
N GLU A 22 -9.69 9.14 -1.06
CA GLU A 22 -8.60 10.11 -1.25
C GLU A 22 -7.74 9.75 -2.47
N PHE A 23 -7.43 8.47 -2.66
CA PHE A 23 -6.70 8.00 -3.83
C PHE A 23 -7.47 8.30 -5.13
N ASN A 24 -8.78 8.10 -5.13
CA ASN A 24 -9.65 8.42 -6.27
C ASN A 24 -9.80 9.93 -6.50
N LYS A 25 -9.53 10.79 -5.52
CA LYS A 25 -9.49 12.25 -5.72
C LYS A 25 -8.23 12.72 -6.42
N LEU A 26 -7.13 11.94 -6.32
CA LEU A 26 -5.89 12.19 -7.07
C LEU A 26 -6.17 12.30 -8.58
N LEU A 27 -7.32 11.79 -9.02
CA LEU A 27 -7.81 11.68 -10.39
C LEU A 27 -8.76 12.75 -10.91
N VAL A 28 -9.38 13.56 -10.04
CA VAL A 28 -10.45 14.48 -10.47
C VAL A 28 -9.88 15.86 -10.83
N THR A 29 -8.59 15.96 -11.15
CA THR A 29 -8.00 17.22 -11.59
C THR A 29 -7.77 17.18 -13.09
N ASP A 30 -8.56 17.98 -13.82
CA ASP A 30 -8.46 18.32 -15.24
C ASP A 30 -7.12 18.99 -15.64
N VAL A 31 -6.00 18.65 -14.97
CA VAL A 31 -4.78 19.48 -15.02
C VAL A 31 -3.48 18.68 -14.87
N ILE A 32 -3.30 17.67 -15.71
CA ILE A 32 -1.94 17.23 -16.07
C ILE A 32 -1.76 17.58 -17.55
N ASP A 33 -1.54 18.87 -17.82
CA ASP A 33 -1.49 19.40 -19.20
C ASP A 33 -0.30 18.89 -20.03
N ASP A 34 0.71 18.24 -19.44
CA ASP A 34 1.85 17.73 -20.21
C ASP A 34 2.73 16.69 -19.47
N PRO A 35 2.23 15.47 -19.24
CA PRO A 35 3.06 14.39 -18.74
C PRO A 35 4.00 13.92 -19.87
N TYR A 36 5.30 13.84 -19.57
CA TYR A 36 6.32 13.47 -20.56
C TYR A 36 6.82 12.06 -20.33
N PHE A 37 6.23 11.11 -21.06
CA PHE A 37 6.58 9.70 -20.91
C PHE A 37 7.64 9.20 -21.88
N HIS A 38 8.15 10.05 -22.77
CA HIS A 38 9.29 9.68 -23.58
C HIS A 38 10.54 9.59 -22.70
N ARG A 39 11.08 8.37 -22.57
CA ARG A 39 12.31 8.06 -21.81
C ARG A 39 12.18 8.27 -20.29
N LEU A 40 11.17 7.66 -19.67
CA LEU A 40 11.06 7.55 -18.21
C LEU A 40 12.11 6.61 -17.61
N LYS A 41 12.47 5.55 -18.35
CA LYS A 41 13.47 4.56 -17.91
C LYS A 41 14.84 5.20 -17.74
N GLY A 42 15.55 4.86 -16.66
CA GLY A 42 16.89 5.35 -16.35
C GLY A 42 16.93 6.77 -15.80
N ARG A 43 15.79 7.37 -15.45
CA ARG A 43 15.72 8.71 -14.82
C ARG A 43 15.98 8.65 -13.32
N SER A 44 15.52 7.60 -12.66
CA SER A 44 15.86 7.28 -11.27
C SER A 44 15.63 5.79 -11.01
N GLN A 45 16.38 5.23 -10.05
CA GLN A 45 16.21 3.84 -9.64
C GLN A 45 14.80 3.58 -9.10
N ASP A 46 14.25 4.51 -8.31
CA ASP A 46 12.90 4.40 -7.77
C ASP A 46 11.85 4.34 -8.88
N LEU A 47 11.94 5.22 -9.89
CA LEU A 47 10.99 5.22 -11.00
C LEU A 47 11.10 3.93 -11.84
N ASP A 48 12.31 3.43 -12.07
CA ASP A 48 12.53 2.17 -12.79
C ASP A 48 11.93 0.97 -12.05
N CYS A 49 12.06 0.93 -10.72
CA CYS A 49 11.41 -0.08 -9.89
C CYS A 49 9.87 0.01 -9.99
N LEU A 50 9.31 1.21 -9.88
CA LEU A 50 7.85 1.40 -9.99
C LEU A 50 7.32 1.00 -11.36
N LEU A 51 8.00 1.38 -12.45
CA LEU A 51 7.63 0.97 -13.80
C LEU A 51 7.67 -0.57 -13.93
N THR A 52 8.71 -1.20 -13.40
CA THR A 52 8.83 -2.67 -13.41
C THR A 52 7.65 -3.32 -12.68
N ASP A 53 7.27 -2.80 -11.52
CA ASP A 53 6.18 -3.32 -10.71
C ASP A 53 4.78 -3.08 -11.31
N VAL A 54 4.57 -1.95 -11.99
CA VAL A 54 3.32 -1.65 -12.72
C VAL A 54 3.13 -2.63 -13.87
N PHE A 55 4.18 -2.85 -14.66
CA PHE A 55 4.09 -3.64 -15.91
C PHE A 55 4.42 -5.13 -15.72
N GLY A 56 4.96 -5.53 -14.57
CA GLY A 56 5.37 -6.91 -14.31
C GLY A 56 6.53 -7.41 -15.20
N MET A 57 7.29 -6.48 -15.79
CA MET A 57 8.29 -6.77 -16.83
C MET A 57 9.70 -6.51 -16.28
N ALA A 58 10.31 -7.51 -15.64
CA ALA A 58 11.71 -7.45 -15.25
C ALA A 58 12.69 -7.36 -16.45
N SER A 59 12.21 -7.55 -17.69
CA SER A 59 13.07 -7.68 -18.88
C SER A 59 12.65 -6.88 -20.12
N ALA A 60 11.79 -5.86 -20.03
CA ALA A 60 11.51 -5.02 -21.20
C ALA A 60 12.69 -4.07 -21.47
N THR A 61 13.67 -4.57 -22.22
CA THR A 61 14.77 -3.82 -22.82
C THR A 61 14.34 -2.95 -23.98
N GLU A 62 13.07 -3.03 -24.43
CA GLU A 62 12.61 -2.27 -25.59
C GLU A 62 11.36 -1.43 -25.30
N PRO A 63 11.37 -0.12 -25.64
CA PRO A 63 10.21 0.76 -25.52
C PRO A 63 9.07 0.40 -26.49
N GLU A 64 9.31 -0.47 -27.47
CA GLU A 64 8.33 -0.89 -28.49
C GLU A 64 7.24 -1.79 -27.91
N GLY A 65 7.54 -2.60 -26.88
CA GLY A 65 6.54 -3.39 -26.17
C GLY A 65 5.68 -2.58 -25.19
N MET A 66 6.10 -1.36 -24.82
CA MET A 66 5.27 -0.46 -24.02
C MET A 66 4.12 0.11 -24.86
N SER A 67 4.35 0.50 -26.13
CA SER A 67 3.29 1.14 -26.93
C SER A 67 2.11 0.22 -27.26
N GLU A 68 2.28 -1.10 -27.24
CA GLU A 68 1.15 -2.03 -27.38
C GLU A 68 0.26 -2.11 -26.13
N VAL A 69 0.82 -1.83 -24.94
CA VAL A 69 0.09 -1.80 -23.65
C VAL A 69 -0.45 -0.39 -23.35
N PHE A 70 0.09 0.64 -23.99
CA PHE A 70 -0.33 2.03 -23.84
C PHE A 70 -1.26 2.46 -24.99
N PRO A 71 -2.58 2.54 -24.79
CA PRO A 71 -3.37 3.48 -25.56
C PRO A 71 -2.88 4.89 -25.21
N ASP A 72 -2.59 5.72 -26.21
CA ASP A 72 -2.10 7.11 -26.09
C ASP A 72 -2.99 8.04 -25.21
N ASN A 73 -4.12 7.56 -24.70
CA ASN A 73 -5.17 8.34 -24.05
C ASN A 73 -5.19 8.30 -22.53
N TYR A 74 -4.24 7.67 -21.82
CA TYR A 74 -4.33 7.53 -20.35
C TYR A 74 -3.09 7.92 -19.52
N PRO A 75 -2.47 9.09 -19.75
CA PRO A 75 -1.41 9.62 -18.88
C PRO A 75 -1.74 9.59 -17.38
N TYR A 76 -2.98 9.94 -17.06
CA TYR A 76 -3.50 10.01 -15.70
C TYR A 76 -3.55 8.64 -15.02
N HIS A 77 -3.86 7.59 -15.78
CA HIS A 77 -3.85 6.23 -15.24
C HIS A 77 -2.44 5.78 -14.93
N LEU A 78 -1.44 6.18 -15.72
CA LEU A 78 -0.04 5.83 -15.44
C LEU A 78 0.45 6.50 -14.16
N VAL A 79 0.18 7.80 -14.00
CA VAL A 79 0.55 8.52 -12.78
C VAL A 79 -0.09 7.85 -11.56
N GLN A 80 -1.38 7.51 -11.61
CA GLN A 80 -2.00 6.78 -10.52
C GLN A 80 -1.39 5.41 -10.30
N ALA A 81 -1.15 4.63 -11.36
CA ALA A 81 -0.58 3.30 -11.22
C ALA A 81 0.80 3.35 -10.56
N LEU A 82 1.62 4.33 -10.94
CA LEU A 82 2.90 4.61 -10.30
C LEU A 82 2.70 5.01 -8.83
N VAL A 83 1.73 5.87 -8.51
CA VAL A 83 1.44 6.27 -7.12
C VAL A 83 0.93 5.08 -6.31
N GLY A 84 -0.01 4.30 -6.82
CA GLY A 84 -0.55 3.10 -6.17
C GLY A 84 0.52 2.04 -5.95
N THR A 85 1.40 1.84 -6.93
CA THR A 85 2.56 0.96 -6.82
C THR A 85 3.55 1.45 -5.77
N ALA A 86 3.82 2.75 -5.73
CA ALA A 86 4.68 3.34 -4.73
C ALA A 86 4.09 3.21 -3.32
N LEU A 87 2.78 3.39 -3.15
CA LEU A 87 2.12 3.16 -1.86
C LEU A 87 2.18 1.68 -1.46
N LYS A 88 1.91 0.77 -2.40
CA LYS A 88 2.09 -0.68 -2.20
C LYS A 88 3.50 -0.98 -1.69
N SER A 89 4.53 -0.53 -2.40
CA SER A 89 5.94 -0.89 -2.12
C SER A 89 6.48 -0.16 -0.89
N TRP A 90 6.27 1.15 -0.81
CA TRP A 90 6.92 2.01 0.19
C TRP A 90 6.15 2.14 1.49
N VAL A 91 4.84 1.90 1.50
CA VAL A 91 4.00 1.98 2.71
C VAL A 91 3.56 0.60 3.17
N PHE A 92 2.95 -0.19 2.28
CA PHE A 92 2.30 -1.43 2.69
C PHE A 92 3.27 -2.61 2.80
N GLN A 93 4.20 -2.75 1.85
CA GLN A 93 5.17 -3.85 1.79
C GLN A 93 6.53 -3.52 2.42
N SER A 94 6.76 -2.27 2.80
CA SER A 94 7.97 -1.91 3.53
C SER A 94 7.90 -2.44 4.96
N ASP A 95 9.08 -2.69 5.55
CA ASP A 95 9.18 -2.90 6.99
C ASP A 95 8.61 -1.65 7.68
N PHE A 96 7.36 -1.72 8.14
CA PHE A 96 6.74 -0.63 8.88
C PHE A 96 7.30 -0.66 10.30
N ARG A 97 8.53 -0.18 10.43
CA ARG A 97 9.29 -0.16 11.68
C ARG A 97 8.69 0.90 12.59
N THR A 98 7.60 0.55 13.26
CA THR A 98 7.08 1.31 14.39
C THR A 98 8.13 1.51 15.50
N HIS A 99 9.19 0.71 15.49
CA HIS A 99 10.38 0.87 16.34
C HIS A 99 11.15 2.18 16.07
N HIS A 100 11.00 2.82 14.91
CA HIS A 100 11.49 4.18 14.70
C HIS A 100 10.68 5.22 15.49
N PHE A 101 9.41 4.95 15.80
CA PHE A 101 8.57 5.79 16.67
C PHE A 101 8.77 5.49 18.15
N ALA A 102 9.23 4.29 18.48
CA ALA A 102 9.58 3.88 19.83
C ALA A 102 11.09 3.63 19.93
N GLN A 103 11.88 4.71 19.87
CA GLN A 103 13.32 4.63 20.13
C GLN A 103 13.60 4.21 21.59
N THR A 104 13.53 2.92 21.89
CA THR A 104 14.22 2.36 23.05
C THR A 104 14.77 0.97 22.69
N GLU A 105 16.09 0.81 22.78
CA GLU A 105 16.80 -0.48 22.66
C GLU A 105 16.25 -1.54 23.63
N VAL A 106 15.64 -1.10 24.73
CA VAL A 106 15.00 -1.95 25.75
C VAL A 106 13.86 -2.79 25.16
N ARG A 107 13.08 -2.25 24.21
CA ARG A 107 11.92 -2.96 23.65
C ARG A 107 12.30 -4.07 22.66
N MET A 108 13.37 -3.88 21.88
CA MET A 108 13.90 -4.95 21.02
C MET A 108 14.49 -6.08 21.85
N ARG A 109 15.26 -5.75 22.90
CA ARG A 109 15.85 -6.76 23.80
C ARG A 109 14.78 -7.47 24.62
N SER A 110 13.72 -6.79 25.03
CA SER A 110 12.58 -7.42 25.71
C SER A 110 11.80 -8.35 24.78
N HIS A 111 11.60 -8.03 23.49
CA HIS A 111 10.93 -8.97 22.58
C HIS A 111 11.71 -10.27 22.36
N VAL A 112 13.04 -10.20 22.24
CA VAL A 112 13.88 -11.41 22.12
C VAL A 112 13.83 -12.24 23.40
N ILE A 113 13.86 -11.61 24.58
CA ILE A 113 13.78 -12.32 25.87
C ILE A 113 12.37 -12.85 26.14
N LEU A 114 11.32 -12.10 25.80
CA LEU A 114 9.92 -12.50 25.98
C LEU A 114 9.53 -13.62 25.01
N GLY A 115 10.01 -13.59 23.77
CA GLY A 115 9.80 -14.68 22.80
C GLY A 115 10.50 -15.99 23.17
N LEU A 116 11.51 -15.96 24.04
CA LEU A 116 12.16 -17.15 24.59
C LEU A 116 11.44 -17.74 25.82
N ILE A 117 10.56 -16.97 26.47
CA ILE A 117 9.97 -17.30 27.78
C ILE A 117 8.44 -17.46 27.71
N TRP A 118 7.76 -16.86 26.73
CA TRP A 118 6.30 -16.87 26.61
C TRP A 118 5.74 -17.71 25.47
N ASP A 119 4.52 -18.18 25.74
CA ASP A 119 3.58 -18.74 24.77
C ASP A 119 3.40 -17.77 23.59
N PRO A 120 3.54 -18.22 22.32
CA PRO A 120 3.39 -17.38 21.13
C PRO A 120 2.13 -16.50 21.12
N ASP A 121 1.02 -16.98 21.67
CA ASP A 121 -0.24 -16.24 21.73
C ASP A 121 -0.15 -15.02 22.65
N LYS A 122 0.57 -15.16 23.77
CA LYS A 122 0.80 -14.05 24.71
C LYS A 122 1.77 -13.02 24.15
N LEU A 123 2.70 -13.45 23.29
CA LEU A 123 3.62 -12.55 22.60
C LEU A 123 2.87 -11.68 21.59
N TYR A 124 1.91 -12.27 20.87
CA TYR A 124 1.05 -11.54 19.95
C TYR A 124 0.20 -10.48 20.66
N ASP A 125 -0.50 -10.85 21.74
CA ASP A 125 -1.31 -9.91 22.52
C ASP A 125 -0.46 -8.78 23.11
N PHE A 126 0.75 -9.09 23.57
CA PHE A 126 1.68 -8.10 24.08
C PHE A 126 2.15 -7.13 22.99
N ASP A 127 2.55 -7.64 21.82
CA ASP A 127 3.03 -6.82 20.71
C ASP A 127 1.90 -5.92 20.16
N ARG A 128 0.70 -6.48 20.00
CA ARG A 128 -0.52 -5.72 19.67
C ARG A 128 -0.76 -4.62 20.70
N ALA A 129 -0.77 -4.92 21.99
CA ALA A 129 -0.98 -3.92 23.04
C ALA A 129 0.09 -2.82 23.02
N CYS A 130 1.35 -3.18 22.73
CA CYS A 130 2.42 -2.20 22.59
C CYS A 130 2.23 -1.30 21.37
N HIS A 131 1.84 -1.85 20.21
CA HIS A 131 1.50 -1.06 19.03
C HIS A 131 0.28 -0.17 19.26
N GLU A 132 -0.76 -0.69 19.92
CA GLU A 132 -1.95 0.10 20.31
C GLU A 132 -1.57 1.26 21.22
N SER A 133 -0.70 1.02 22.20
CA SER A 133 -0.22 2.07 23.11
C SER A 133 0.51 3.18 22.36
N ILE A 134 1.33 2.85 21.35
CA ILE A 134 2.00 3.86 20.52
C ILE A 134 0.99 4.60 19.65
N ILE A 135 0.14 3.87 18.92
CA ILE A 135 -0.77 4.46 17.95
C ILE A 135 -1.78 5.40 18.62
N ARG A 136 -2.17 5.09 19.85
CA ARG A 136 -3.04 5.95 20.67
C ARG A 136 -2.33 7.16 21.27
N ASP A 137 -1.00 7.17 21.31
CA ASP A 137 -0.24 8.33 21.77
C ASP A 137 -0.47 9.52 20.81
N PRO A 138 -0.93 10.69 21.29
CA PRO A 138 -1.07 11.87 20.45
C PRO A 138 0.22 12.27 19.71
N LEU A 139 1.41 11.94 20.25
CA LEU A 139 2.70 12.18 19.61
C LEU A 139 2.92 11.28 18.40
N PHE A 140 2.34 10.08 18.36
CA PHE A 140 2.46 9.20 17.19
C PHE A 140 1.90 9.86 15.94
N SER A 141 0.68 10.40 16.02
CA SER A 141 0.07 11.11 14.88
C SER A 141 0.79 12.43 14.58
N LYS A 142 1.19 13.19 15.61
CA LYS A 142 1.79 14.53 15.44
C LYS A 142 3.22 14.51 14.91
N GLU A 143 4.02 13.53 15.31
CA GLU A 143 5.46 13.50 15.04
C GLU A 143 5.84 12.30 14.19
N GLY A 144 5.40 11.09 14.57
CA GLY A 144 5.77 9.86 13.88
C GLY A 144 5.18 9.75 12.47
N VAL A 145 3.84 9.87 12.38
CA VAL A 145 3.13 9.85 11.10
C VAL A 145 3.58 11.03 10.24
N LYS A 146 3.67 12.22 10.83
CA LYS A 146 4.12 13.42 10.12
C LYS A 146 5.51 13.23 9.49
N GLY A 147 6.50 12.78 10.25
CA GLY A 147 7.86 12.57 9.74
C GLY A 147 7.90 11.53 8.62
N THR A 148 7.12 10.45 8.73
CA THR A 148 7.02 9.42 7.68
C THR A 148 6.36 9.97 6.41
N VAL A 149 5.29 10.75 6.57
CA VAL A 149 4.61 11.42 5.46
C VAL A 149 5.56 12.38 4.76
N GLU A 150 6.30 13.21 5.48
CA GLU A 150 7.28 14.15 4.91
C GLU A 150 8.41 13.43 4.14
N GLN A 151 8.92 12.31 4.67
CA GLN A 151 9.93 11.50 3.98
C GLN A 151 9.39 10.89 2.68
N LEU A 152 8.18 10.33 2.72
CA LEU A 152 7.53 9.77 1.56
C LEU A 152 7.22 10.86 0.53
N GLU A 153 6.70 12.02 0.94
CA GLU A 153 6.45 13.17 0.08
C GLU A 153 7.72 13.59 -0.67
N ASN A 154 8.85 13.72 0.04
CA ASN A 154 10.13 14.05 -0.59
C ASN A 154 10.53 12.98 -1.62
N ARG A 155 10.39 11.70 -1.28
CA ARG A 155 10.71 10.59 -2.20
C ARG A 155 9.81 10.60 -3.44
N PHE A 156 8.51 10.82 -3.27
CA PHE A 156 7.56 11.01 -4.37
C PHE A 156 7.97 12.21 -5.23
N ALA A 157 8.21 13.36 -4.62
CA ALA A 157 8.58 14.59 -5.33
C ALA A 157 9.86 14.42 -6.17
N THR A 158 10.87 13.72 -5.63
CA THR A 158 12.11 13.40 -6.37
C THR A 158 11.87 12.39 -7.48
N THR A 159 11.11 11.33 -7.23
CA THR A 159 10.84 10.25 -8.21
C THR A 159 10.05 10.77 -9.40
N PHE A 160 8.99 11.55 -9.13
CA PHE A 160 8.07 12.05 -10.15
C PHE A 160 8.54 13.37 -10.78
N GLN A 161 9.64 13.96 -10.33
CA GLN A 161 10.19 15.18 -10.93
C GLN A 161 10.42 15.04 -12.44
N SER A 162 10.81 13.85 -12.89
CA SER A 162 11.08 13.57 -14.31
C SER A 162 9.83 13.23 -15.14
N VAL A 163 8.68 13.02 -14.50
CA VAL A 163 7.41 12.62 -15.14
C VAL A 163 6.65 13.85 -15.65
N PHE A 164 6.81 15.00 -15.01
CA PHE A 164 6.10 16.25 -15.34
C PHE A 164 7.05 17.25 -16.00
N LYS A 165 6.64 17.82 -17.15
CA LYS A 165 7.36 18.97 -17.75
C LYS A 165 7.06 20.28 -17.05
N SER A 166 5.82 20.48 -16.60
CA SER A 166 5.38 21.73 -16.01
C SER A 166 5.46 21.69 -14.48
N LYS A 167 5.87 22.81 -13.87
CA LYS A 167 5.87 22.99 -12.41
C LYS A 167 4.45 22.89 -11.85
N THR A 168 3.45 23.38 -12.58
CA THR A 168 2.05 23.44 -12.17
C THR A 168 1.41 22.06 -12.04
N GLY A 169 1.68 21.13 -12.96
CA GLY A 169 1.18 19.75 -12.85
C GLY A 169 1.76 19.03 -11.64
N ARG A 170 3.05 19.26 -11.38
CA ARG A 170 3.73 18.73 -10.18
C ARG A 170 3.15 19.30 -8.88
N GLU A 171 3.00 20.62 -8.76
CA GLU A 171 2.47 21.25 -7.54
C GLU A 171 1.06 20.74 -7.18
N LYS A 172 0.24 20.46 -8.21
CA LYS A 172 -1.09 19.88 -8.02
C LYS A 172 -1.02 18.44 -7.53
N LEU A 173 -0.15 17.62 -8.12
CA LEU A 173 0.10 16.26 -7.63
C LEU A 173 0.60 16.30 -6.17
N ASP A 174 1.59 17.13 -5.88
CA ASP A 174 2.18 17.29 -4.54
C ASP A 174 1.10 17.64 -3.50
N SER A 175 0.20 18.58 -3.82
CA SER A 175 -0.90 18.97 -2.92
C SER A 175 -1.89 17.83 -2.63
N SER A 176 -2.09 16.91 -3.58
CA SER A 176 -3.02 15.78 -3.46
C SER A 176 -2.35 14.56 -2.82
N LEU A 177 -1.06 14.36 -3.07
CA LEU A 177 -0.29 13.24 -2.54
C LEU A 177 -0.24 13.25 -1.01
N ARG A 178 -0.14 14.43 -0.39
CA ARG A 178 -0.09 14.54 1.09
C ARG A 178 -1.24 13.82 1.77
N SER A 179 -2.49 14.04 1.33
CA SER A 179 -3.66 13.42 1.96
C SER A 179 -3.68 11.91 1.73
N VAL A 180 -3.30 11.46 0.54
CA VAL A 180 -3.26 10.04 0.17
C VAL A 180 -2.17 9.29 0.95
N ILE A 181 -0.96 9.84 1.03
CA ILE A 181 0.16 9.26 1.78
C ILE A 181 -0.21 9.20 3.26
N HIS A 182 -0.76 10.28 3.82
CA HIS A 182 -1.21 10.31 5.20
C HIS A 182 -2.27 9.23 5.46
N ALA A 183 -3.27 9.10 4.59
CA ALA A 183 -4.30 8.07 4.69
C ALA A 183 -3.70 6.65 4.63
N ALA A 184 -2.74 6.42 3.73
CA ALA A 184 -2.07 5.13 3.59
C ALA A 184 -1.23 4.77 4.82
N VAL A 185 -0.45 5.71 5.37
CA VAL A 185 0.37 5.50 6.58
C VAL A 185 -0.51 5.21 7.79
N MET A 186 -1.60 5.96 7.96
CA MET A 186 -2.57 5.71 9.03
C MET A 186 -3.24 4.35 8.89
N LEU A 187 -3.70 4.01 7.68
CA LEU A 187 -4.28 2.71 7.39
C LEU A 187 -3.29 1.58 7.73
N ARG A 188 -2.03 1.72 7.31
CA ARG A 188 -0.98 0.75 7.59
C ARG A 188 -0.72 0.58 9.08
N ALA A 189 -0.71 1.68 9.84
CA ALA A 189 -0.53 1.65 11.29
C ALA A 189 -1.68 0.90 11.97
N GLU A 190 -2.92 1.19 11.59
CA GLU A 190 -4.10 0.50 12.14
C GLU A 190 -4.10 -0.99 11.80
N MET A 191 -3.60 -1.40 10.62
CA MET A 191 -3.50 -2.81 10.22
C MET A 191 -2.60 -3.63 11.16
N LEU A 192 -1.66 -2.99 11.87
CA LEU A 192 -0.78 -3.68 12.83
C LEU A 192 -1.51 -4.10 14.11
N VAL A 193 -2.56 -3.36 14.50
CA VAL A 193 -3.29 -3.57 15.76
C VAL A 193 -4.64 -4.25 15.58
N ASP A 194 -5.02 -4.51 14.33
CA ASP A 194 -6.25 -5.21 14.00
C ASP A 194 -6.16 -6.71 14.36
N GLU A 195 -7.31 -7.29 14.67
CA GLU A 195 -7.49 -8.72 14.94
C GLU A 195 -7.39 -9.57 13.68
N LYS A 196 -7.47 -8.94 12.50
CA LYS A 196 -7.31 -9.58 11.21
C LYS A 196 -5.91 -9.33 10.65
N SER A 197 -5.39 -10.32 9.94
CA SER A 197 -4.26 -10.15 9.05
C SER A 197 -4.79 -9.68 7.70
N TYR A 198 -4.03 -8.83 7.04
CA TYR A 198 -4.43 -8.31 5.75
C TYR A 198 -3.52 -8.88 4.67
N LYS A 199 -4.12 -9.25 3.55
CA LYS A 199 -3.39 -9.57 2.32
C LYS A 199 -3.64 -8.44 1.33
N LEU A 200 -2.54 -7.87 0.84
CA LEU A 200 -2.57 -6.91 -0.24
C LEU A 200 -2.87 -7.63 -1.55
N LEU A 201 -3.85 -7.13 -2.29
CA LEU A 201 -4.21 -7.63 -3.61
C LEU A 201 -3.77 -6.62 -4.65
N TRP A 202 -2.80 -7.01 -5.47
CA TRP A 202 -2.27 -6.17 -6.54
C TRP A 202 -2.25 -6.98 -7.83
N PRO A 203 -3.22 -6.77 -8.73
CA PRO A 203 -3.28 -7.52 -9.98
C PRO A 203 -2.12 -7.13 -10.89
N GLN A 204 -1.63 -8.09 -11.66
CA GLN A 204 -0.54 -7.86 -12.61
C GLN A 204 -1.11 -7.31 -13.92
N ALA A 205 -0.45 -6.32 -14.53
CA ALA A 205 -0.79 -5.89 -15.89
C ALA A 205 -0.74 -7.07 -16.86
N GLY A 206 -1.68 -7.13 -17.79
CA GLY A 206 -1.87 -8.22 -18.75
C GLY A 206 -2.53 -9.48 -18.18
N SER A 207 -2.77 -9.58 -16.86
CA SER A 207 -3.45 -10.73 -16.27
C SER A 207 -4.97 -10.60 -16.37
N GLN A 208 -5.67 -11.74 -16.41
CA GLN A 208 -7.12 -11.77 -16.25
C GLN A 208 -7.46 -11.57 -14.77
N PHE A 209 -8.36 -10.63 -14.48
CA PHE A 209 -8.76 -10.28 -13.12
C PHE A 209 -10.26 -10.40 -12.92
N SER A 210 -10.65 -11.25 -11.98
CA SER A 210 -12.03 -11.35 -11.53
C SER A 210 -12.31 -10.21 -10.55
N ARG A 211 -13.09 -9.22 -10.97
CA ARG A 211 -13.47 -8.08 -10.11
C ARG A 211 -14.27 -8.53 -8.88
N ASP A 212 -15.03 -9.62 -9.01
CA ASP A 212 -15.87 -10.15 -7.94
C ASP A 212 -15.07 -10.97 -6.93
N GLU A 213 -14.15 -11.81 -7.41
CA GLU A 213 -13.31 -12.67 -6.56
C GLU A 213 -12.03 -11.97 -6.11
N MET A 214 -11.67 -10.86 -6.74
CA MET A 214 -10.49 -10.06 -6.45
C MET A 214 -9.16 -10.82 -6.67
N GLU A 215 -9.18 -11.81 -7.57
CA GLU A 215 -8.06 -12.71 -7.85
C GLU A 215 -7.70 -12.71 -9.34
N THR A 216 -6.42 -12.97 -9.62
CA THR A 216 -5.91 -13.13 -10.98
C THR A 216 -5.87 -14.61 -11.34
N SER A 217 -6.54 -14.98 -12.43
CA SER A 217 -6.51 -16.36 -12.94
C SER A 217 -5.11 -16.66 -13.50
N ARG A 218 -4.51 -17.78 -13.09
CA ARG A 218 -3.22 -18.23 -13.64
C ARG A 218 -3.34 -18.96 -14.98
N ASP A 219 -4.56 -19.32 -15.38
CA ASP A 219 -4.79 -20.12 -16.59
C ASP A 219 -5.20 -19.27 -17.79
N ILE A 220 -4.29 -19.30 -18.76
CA ILE A 220 -4.33 -19.03 -20.21
C ILE A 220 -5.53 -18.23 -20.78
N CYS A 221 -5.18 -17.03 -21.21
CA CYS A 221 -5.52 -16.37 -22.49
C CYS A 221 -6.85 -16.78 -23.14
N SER A 222 -7.89 -15.98 -22.89
CA SER A 222 -8.97 -15.78 -23.84
C SER A 222 -9.16 -14.27 -24.06
N THR A 223 -9.43 -13.88 -25.29
CA THR A 223 -9.61 -12.49 -25.75
C THR A 223 -10.93 -11.90 -25.25
N THR A 224 -11.08 -11.74 -23.93
CA THR A 224 -12.37 -11.49 -23.27
C THR A 224 -12.26 -10.33 -22.27
N PRO A 225 -13.29 -9.48 -22.09
CA PRO A 225 -13.35 -8.43 -21.07
C PRO A 225 -12.88 -8.91 -19.68
N GLY A 226 -12.06 -8.10 -19.00
CA GLY A 226 -11.47 -8.44 -17.69
C GLY A 226 -9.95 -8.59 -17.66
N ILE A 227 -9.24 -8.19 -18.73
CA ILE A 227 -7.78 -8.07 -18.73
C ILE A 227 -7.39 -6.76 -18.04
N VAL A 228 -6.45 -6.86 -17.10
CA VAL A 228 -5.89 -5.70 -16.39
C VAL A 228 -4.95 -4.98 -17.34
N THR A 229 -5.32 -3.79 -17.80
CA THR A 229 -4.38 -2.96 -18.57
C THR A 229 -3.38 -2.32 -17.62
N MET A 230 -3.84 -1.84 -16.46
CA MET A 230 -2.96 -1.28 -15.44
C MET A 230 -3.57 -1.30 -14.03
N PRO A 231 -2.81 -1.70 -13.00
CA PRO A 231 -3.26 -1.63 -11.63
C PRO A 231 -3.15 -0.21 -11.08
N LEU A 232 -4.28 0.37 -10.67
CA LEU A 232 -4.36 1.75 -10.17
C LEU A 232 -4.19 1.81 -8.65
N CYS A 233 -4.90 0.97 -7.90
CA CYS A 233 -4.96 1.04 -6.43
C CYS A 233 -4.99 -0.36 -5.81
N PRO A 234 -4.29 -0.61 -4.68
CA PRO A 234 -4.28 -1.95 -4.09
C PRO A 234 -5.64 -2.29 -3.47
N GLY A 235 -6.02 -3.56 -3.59
CA GLY A 235 -7.12 -4.15 -2.84
C GLY A 235 -6.64 -4.72 -1.50
N PHE A 236 -7.58 -4.92 -0.58
CA PHE A 236 -7.29 -5.46 0.75
C PHE A 236 -8.24 -6.62 1.07
N LYS A 237 -7.67 -7.77 1.42
CA LYS A 237 -8.39 -8.96 1.88
C LYS A 237 -8.07 -9.19 3.35
N ALA A 238 -9.09 -9.19 4.20
CA ALA A 238 -8.94 -9.42 5.62
C ALA A 238 -9.12 -10.92 5.92
N ILE A 239 -8.19 -11.48 6.69
CA ILE A 239 -8.14 -12.88 7.05
C ILE A 239 -8.10 -12.93 8.58
N PRO A 240 -8.98 -13.68 9.26
CA PRO A 240 -8.88 -13.88 10.69
C PRO A 240 -7.48 -14.38 11.07
N LYS A 241 -6.83 -13.75 12.05
CA LYS A 241 -5.58 -14.27 12.59
C LYS A 241 -5.88 -15.57 13.33
N LYS A 242 -5.49 -16.70 12.75
CA LYS A 242 -5.26 -17.91 13.54
C LYS A 242 -3.90 -17.74 14.19
N GLU A 243 -3.83 -17.93 15.51
CA GLU A 243 -2.64 -17.99 16.36
C GLU A 243 -1.36 -18.31 15.54
N ALA A 244 -0.64 -17.27 15.09
CA ALA A 244 0.57 -17.39 14.28
C ALA A 244 1.42 -16.12 14.32
N THR A 245 2.74 -16.35 14.29
CA THR A 245 3.89 -15.43 14.36
C THR A 245 3.66 -14.01 13.86
N ILE A 246 4.07 -13.05 14.69
CA ILE A 246 4.05 -11.61 14.42
C ILE A 246 4.76 -11.32 13.09
N ASP A 247 3.98 -10.92 12.08
CA ASP A 247 4.51 -10.38 10.84
C ASP A 247 4.55 -8.86 10.92
N TYR A 248 5.75 -8.30 11.09
CA TYR A 248 5.99 -6.86 11.12
C TYR A 248 5.74 -6.19 9.77
N ALA A 249 5.73 -6.95 8.66
CA ALA A 249 5.28 -6.47 7.36
C ALA A 249 3.74 -6.38 7.27
N GLY A 250 3.00 -6.92 8.26
CA GLY A 250 1.54 -6.85 8.34
C GLY A 250 0.80 -7.44 7.15
N LEU A 251 1.50 -8.23 6.32
CA LEU A 251 1.05 -8.73 5.03
C LEU A 251 1.51 -10.17 4.85
N THR A 252 0.73 -11.10 5.38
CA THR A 252 1.07 -12.53 5.30
C THR A 252 0.89 -13.06 3.88
N MET A 253 1.87 -13.81 3.37
CA MET A 253 1.62 -14.86 2.37
C MET A 253 1.07 -16.09 3.09
N ALA A 254 -0.24 -16.14 3.31
CA ALA A 254 -0.83 -17.25 4.05
C ALA A 254 -0.63 -18.59 3.31
N ALA A 255 -0.06 -19.56 4.03
CA ALA A 255 -0.21 -20.98 3.71
C ALA A 255 -1.66 -21.40 3.93
N THR A 256 -2.11 -22.30 3.06
CA THR A 256 -3.44 -22.88 2.94
C THR A 256 -3.96 -23.51 4.23
N SER A 257 -4.75 -22.76 4.98
CA SER A 257 -5.95 -23.32 5.63
C SER A 257 -7.05 -22.28 5.44
N ASN A 258 -8.27 -22.70 5.11
CA ASN A 258 -9.42 -21.83 4.79
C ASN A 258 -10.13 -21.33 6.06
N PRO A 259 -9.82 -20.16 6.65
CA PRO A 259 -10.87 -19.33 7.22
C PRO A 259 -11.57 -18.57 6.08
N GLU A 260 -12.86 -18.26 6.25
CA GLU A 260 -13.61 -17.39 5.35
C GLU A 260 -12.97 -15.99 5.36
N ALA A 261 -12.15 -15.70 4.35
CA ALA A 261 -11.54 -14.38 4.18
C ALA A 261 -12.61 -13.39 3.71
N THR A 262 -12.65 -12.20 4.31
CA THR A 262 -13.57 -11.12 3.91
C THR A 262 -12.82 -10.08 3.09
N CYS A 263 -13.30 -9.79 1.88
CA CYS A 263 -12.78 -8.66 1.11
C CYS A 263 -13.23 -7.35 1.78
N VAL A 264 -12.28 -6.50 2.16
CA VAL A 264 -12.58 -5.20 2.78
C VAL A 264 -12.42 -4.03 1.79
N ALA A 265 -11.66 -4.25 0.70
CA ALA A 265 -11.55 -3.29 -0.40
C ALA A 265 -11.22 -3.99 -1.72
N ARG A 266 -11.87 -3.52 -2.79
CA ARG A 266 -11.59 -3.94 -4.17
C ARG A 266 -10.44 -3.15 -4.77
N ALA A 267 -9.58 -3.81 -5.54
CA ALA A 267 -8.51 -3.18 -6.31
C ALA A 267 -9.14 -2.45 -7.49
N LEU A 268 -8.57 -1.29 -7.80
CA LEU A 268 -8.97 -0.51 -8.95
C LEU A 268 -7.98 -0.82 -10.07
N VAL A 269 -8.53 -1.26 -11.20
CA VAL A 269 -7.78 -1.60 -12.41
C VAL A 269 -8.46 -0.92 -13.58
N CYS A 270 -7.68 -0.41 -14.53
CA CYS A 270 -8.20 0.01 -15.83
C CYS A 270 -7.99 -1.07 -16.88
#